data_AF-A0A7S3CDU5-F1
#
_entry.id   AF-A0A7S3CDU5-F1
#
_cell.length_a   1.000
_cell.length_b   1.000
_cell.length_c   1.000
_cell.angle_alpha   90.00
_cell.angle_beta   90.00
_cell.angle_gamma   90.00
#
_symmetry.space_group_name_H-M   'P 1'
#
loop_
_entity.id
_entity.type
_entity.pdbx_description
1 polymer ?
#
loop_
_entity_poly.entity_id
_entity_poly.type
_entity_poly.pdbx_seq_one_letter_code
_entity_poly.pdbx_strand_id
1 'polypeptide(L)'
;LTMVSFTMVPVSAAIAHVYGRFYRKITKETQNALAAASGVADEALASMSTVKSMAGEDIVSSAYDEKLQKYLHLQTKESGAYSLYASLTIFCPNAAMLATLAYGVSLSLDGKIRGDDLYSFILYQQTLGSAFQYLGDIYSGISAALGAADKVFELITRTPEMQVGGTLRP
;
A
#
# COMPACT_ATOMS: atom_id res chain seq x y z
N LEU A 1 -21.76 -4.39 -24.50
CA LEU A 1 -20.38 -3.95 -24.25
C LEU A 1 -20.29 -2.97 -23.07
N THR A 2 -21.01 -1.85 -23.11
CA THR A 2 -21.04 -0.82 -22.04
C THR A 2 -21.57 -1.30 -20.70
N MET A 3 -22.65 -2.10 -20.67
CA MET A 3 -23.23 -2.64 -19.41
C MET A 3 -22.29 -3.61 -18.68
N VAL A 4 -21.52 -4.41 -19.44
CA VAL A 4 -20.51 -5.33 -18.88
C VAL A 4 -19.33 -4.54 -18.31
N SER A 5 -18.89 -3.49 -19.00
CA SER A 5 -17.83 -2.60 -18.52
C SER A 5 -18.26 -1.84 -17.25
N PHE A 6 -19.50 -1.37 -17.18
CA PHE A 6 -20.03 -0.60 -16.03
C PHE A 6 -20.20 -1.45 -14.77
N THR A 7 -20.41 -2.76 -14.91
CA THR A 7 -20.55 -3.68 -13.76
C THR A 7 -19.20 -4.13 -13.23
N MET A 8 -18.15 -4.10 -14.07
CA MET A 8 -16.80 -4.53 -13.71
C MET A 8 -16.07 -3.49 -12.84
N VAL A 9 -16.35 -2.20 -13.07
CA VAL A 9 -15.79 -1.06 -12.31
C VAL A 9 -16.16 -1.06 -10.81
N PRO A 10 -17.44 -1.22 -10.38
CA PRO A 10 -17.77 -1.26 -8.96
C PRO A 10 -17.26 -2.53 -8.27
N VAL A 11 -17.14 -3.64 -9.00
CA VAL A 11 -16.57 -4.89 -8.46
C VAL A 11 -15.07 -4.76 -8.22
N SER A 12 -14.32 -4.18 -9.17
CA SER A 12 -12.88 -3.92 -8.98
C SER A 12 -12.63 -2.87 -7.90
N ALA A 13 -13.47 -1.82 -7.82
CA ALA A 13 -13.40 -0.81 -6.77
C ALA A 13 -13.70 -1.38 -5.38
N ALA A 14 -14.69 -2.27 -5.26
CA ALA A 14 -15.01 -2.94 -3.99
C ALA A 14 -13.87 -3.86 -3.53
N ILE A 15 -13.26 -4.60 -4.46
CA ILE A 15 -12.09 -5.44 -4.18
C ILE A 15 -10.91 -4.56 -3.72
N ALA A 16 -10.57 -3.50 -4.48
CA ALA A 16 -9.50 -2.58 -4.10
C ALA A 16 -9.72 -1.94 -2.73
N HIS A 17 -10.96 -1.58 -2.38
CA HIS A 17 -11.29 -0.95 -1.11
C HIS A 17 -11.13 -1.91 0.09
N VAL A 18 -11.62 -3.15 -0.04
CA VAL A 18 -11.52 -4.16 1.02
C VAL A 18 -10.05 -4.57 1.23
N TYR A 19 -9.31 -4.77 0.14
CA TYR A 19 -7.90 -5.14 0.21
C TYR A 19 -7.01 -3.99 0.71
N GLY A 20 -7.29 -2.74 0.32
CA GLY A 20 -6.54 -1.58 0.80
C GLY A 20 -6.58 -1.44 2.33
N ARG A 21 -7.73 -1.73 2.96
CA ARG A 21 -7.86 -1.75 4.43
C ARG A 21 -7.07 -2.89 5.08
N PHE A 22 -7.14 -4.09 4.50
CA PHE A 22 -6.46 -5.27 5.03
C PHE A 22 -4.94 -5.14 4.91
N TYR A 23 -4.46 -4.68 3.76
CA TYR A 23 -3.05 -4.44 3.49
C TYR A 23 -2.46 -3.40 4.44
N ARG A 24 -3.14 -2.26 4.62
CA ARG A 24 -2.71 -1.20 5.55
C ARG A 24 -2.58 -1.68 7.00
N LYS A 25 -3.40 -2.65 7.43
CA LYS A 25 -3.30 -3.26 8.76
C LYS A 25 -2.05 -4.14 8.89
N ILE A 26 -1.80 -5.00 7.91
CA ILE A 26 -0.62 -5.90 7.92
C ILE A 26 0.67 -5.08 7.85
N THR A 27 0.77 -4.11 6.94
CA THR A 27 1.95 -3.25 6.82
C THR A 27 2.26 -2.52 8.13
N LYS A 28 1.22 -2.10 8.87
CA LYS A 28 1.39 -1.45 10.17
C LYS A 28 1.92 -2.42 11.24
N GLU A 29 1.46 -3.67 11.24
CA GLU A 29 1.99 -4.70 12.15
C GLU A 29 3.45 -5.03 11.85
N THR A 30 3.82 -5.16 10.56
CA THR A 30 5.20 -5.38 10.13
C THR A 30 6.13 -4.20 10.50
N GLN A 31 5.67 -2.96 10.29
CA GLN A 31 6.42 -1.76 10.71
C GLN A 31 6.62 -1.69 12.23
N ASN A 32 5.60 -2.05 13.01
CA ASN A 32 5.72 -2.10 14.47
C ASN A 32 6.71 -3.17 14.94
N ALA A 33 6.72 -4.34 14.29
CA ALA A 33 7.68 -5.40 14.59
C ALA A 33 9.13 -4.97 14.28
N LEU A 34 9.32 -4.26 13.16
CA LEU A 34 10.63 -3.68 12.81
C LEU A 34 11.06 -2.62 13.83
N ALA A 35 10.16 -1.70 14.19
CA ALA A 35 10.42 -0.67 15.17
C ALA A 35 10.80 -1.26 16.54
N ALA A 36 10.17 -2.37 16.95
CA ALA A 36 10.52 -3.08 18.18
C ALA A 36 11.92 -3.70 18.12
N ALA A 37 12.32 -4.29 16.99
CA ALA A 37 13.67 -4.84 16.82
C ALA A 37 14.73 -3.72 16.81
N SER A 38 14.49 -2.64 16.06
CA SER A 38 15.37 -1.46 16.05
C SER A 38 15.46 -0.80 17.42
N GLY A 39 14.38 -0.77 18.20
CA GLY A 39 14.38 -0.25 19.56
C GLY A 39 15.34 -1.01 20.50
N VAL A 40 15.39 -2.34 20.41
CA VAL A 40 16.34 -3.16 21.18
C VAL A 40 17.78 -2.86 20.77
N ALA A 41 18.03 -2.67 19.47
CA ALA A 41 19.35 -2.31 18.97
C ALA A 41 19.78 -0.90 19.44
N ASP A 42 18.88 0.08 19.37
CA ASP A 42 19.16 1.45 19.85
C ASP A 42 19.44 1.47 21.36
N GLU A 43 18.68 0.72 22.16
CA GLU A 43 18.89 0.62 23.60
C GLU A 43 20.23 -0.06 23.95
N ALA A 44 20.60 -1.10 23.22
CA ALA A 44 21.89 -1.77 23.36
C ALA A 44 23.07 -0.86 22.96
N LEU A 45 22.93 -0.11 21.87
CA LEU A 45 23.95 0.84 21.41
C LEU A 45 24.11 2.02 22.39
N ALA A 46 23.01 2.54 22.92
CA ALA A 46 23.03 3.61 23.91
C ALA A 46 23.66 3.16 25.25
N SER A 47 23.55 1.88 25.60
CA SER A 47 24.07 1.28 26.84
C SER A 47 25.28 0.35 26.61
N MET A 48 26.02 0.53 25.51
CA MET A 48 27.11 -0.36 25.09
C MET A 48 28.18 -0.58 26.17
N SER A 49 28.51 0.44 26.96
CA SER A 49 29.48 0.31 28.07
C SER A 49 28.98 -0.63 29.17
N THR A 50 27.68 -0.58 29.47
CA THR A 50 27.01 -1.45 30.45
C THR A 50 26.95 -2.89 29.94
N VAL A 51 26.56 -3.10 28.68
CA VAL A 51 26.52 -4.42 28.05
C VAL A 51 27.90 -5.09 28.10
N LYS A 52 28.95 -4.33 27.78
CA LYS A 52 30.33 -4.83 27.80
C LYS A 52 30.83 -5.11 29.21
N SER A 53 30.45 -4.28 30.19
CA SER A 53 30.80 -4.50 31.61
C SER A 53 30.13 -5.73 32.22
N MET A 54 28.96 -6.13 31.70
CA MET A 54 28.20 -7.30 32.13
C MET A 54 28.45 -8.54 31.26
N ALA A 55 29.31 -8.44 30.23
CA ALA A 55 29.52 -9.48 29.22
C ALA A 55 28.20 -10.01 28.60
N GLY A 56 27.21 -9.12 28.43
CA GLY A 56 25.84 -9.47 28.03
C GLY A 56 25.58 -9.46 26.53
N GLU A 57 26.63 -9.46 25.69
CA GLU A 57 26.53 -9.33 24.22
C GLU A 57 25.67 -10.43 23.60
N ASP A 58 25.83 -11.69 24.04
CA ASP A 58 25.03 -12.82 23.55
C ASP A 58 23.54 -12.70 23.92
N ILE A 59 23.22 -12.17 25.10
CA ILE A 59 21.84 -11.99 25.57
C ILE A 59 21.12 -10.96 24.71
N VAL A 60 21.79 -9.83 24.45
CA VAL A 60 21.26 -8.75 23.61
C VAL A 60 21.12 -9.22 22.16
N SER A 61 22.12 -9.94 21.65
CA SER A 61 22.09 -10.52 20.30
C SER A 61 20.92 -11.50 20.13
N SER A 62 20.71 -12.40 21.10
CA SER A 62 19.59 -13.34 21.10
C SER A 62 18.23 -12.63 21.21
N ALA A 63 18.13 -11.59 22.03
CA ALA A 63 16.90 -10.79 22.16
C ALA A 63 16.57 -10.05 20.85
N TYR A 64 17.57 -9.52 20.16
CA TYR A 64 17.39 -8.90 18.84
C TYR A 64 16.99 -9.93 17.78
N ASP A 65 17.63 -11.10 17.76
CA ASP A 65 17.32 -12.17 16.81
C ASP A 65 15.89 -12.69 16.97
N GLU A 66 15.39 -12.84 18.21
CA GLU A 66 14.00 -13.24 18.47
C GLU A 66 12.99 -12.22 17.91
N LYS A 67 13.26 -10.93 18.03
CA LYS A 67 12.40 -9.85 17.49
C LYS A 67 12.50 -9.80 15.97
N LEU A 68 13.69 -10.02 15.41
CA LEU A 68 13.92 -10.05 13.97
C LEU A 68 13.24 -11.25 13.31
N GLN A 69 13.29 -12.43 13.94
CA GLN A 69 12.56 -13.63 13.51
C GLN A 69 11.04 -13.37 13.44
N LYS A 70 10.48 -12.70 14.45
CA LYS A 70 9.06 -12.31 14.46
C LYS A 70 8.74 -11.36 13.30
N TYR A 71 9.60 -10.38 13.04
CA TYR A 71 9.49 -9.48 11.89
C TYR A 71 9.53 -10.25 10.55
N LEU A 72 10.48 -11.17 10.38
CA LEU A 72 10.60 -11.97 9.15
C LEU A 72 9.36 -12.85 8.91
N HIS A 73 8.79 -13.43 9.97
CA HIS A 73 7.56 -14.22 9.86
C HIS A 73 6.35 -13.38 9.46
N LEU A 74 6.24 -12.15 10.00
CA LEU A 74 5.19 -11.21 9.59
C LEU A 74 5.40 -10.73 8.16
N GLN A 75 6.64 -10.38 7.80
CA GLN A 75 6.99 -9.87 6.48
C GLN A 75 6.77 -10.90 5.38
N THR A 76 7.10 -12.17 5.61
CA THR A 76 6.83 -13.25 4.65
C THR A 76 5.33 -13.45 4.42
N LYS A 77 4.53 -13.40 5.50
CA LYS A 77 3.07 -13.45 5.41
C LYS A 77 2.49 -12.23 4.69
N GLU A 78 3.00 -11.04 4.96
CA GLU A 78 2.63 -9.80 4.27
C GLU A 78 2.97 -9.88 2.78
N SER A 79 4.18 -10.30 2.44
CA SER A 79 4.64 -10.38 1.06
C SER A 79 3.84 -11.40 0.26
N GLY A 80 3.42 -12.52 0.87
CA GLY A 80 2.53 -13.50 0.25
C GLY A 80 1.12 -12.95 0.00
N ALA A 81 0.57 -12.17 0.95
CA ALA A 81 -0.72 -11.50 0.76
C ALA A 81 -0.62 -10.39 -0.31
N TYR A 82 0.47 -9.64 -0.31
CA TYR A 82 0.75 -8.57 -1.26
C TYR A 82 0.93 -9.10 -2.67
N SER A 83 1.66 -10.20 -2.86
CA SER A 83 1.87 -10.79 -4.18
C SER A 83 0.55 -11.25 -4.80
N LEU A 84 -0.31 -11.92 -4.03
CA LEU A 84 -1.65 -12.29 -4.48
C LEU A 84 -2.50 -11.07 -4.86
N TYR A 85 -2.45 -10.01 -4.05
CA TYR A 85 -3.17 -8.77 -4.33
C TYR A 85 -2.65 -8.06 -5.58
N ALA A 86 -1.34 -7.94 -5.74
CA ALA A 86 -0.70 -7.34 -6.90
C ALA A 86 -1.04 -8.14 -8.18
N SER A 87 -0.98 -9.47 -8.11
CA SER A 87 -1.39 -10.35 -9.20
C SER A 87 -2.86 -10.17 -9.56
N LEU A 88 -3.77 -10.13 -8.58
CA LEU A 88 -5.20 -9.88 -8.84
C LEU A 88 -5.46 -8.50 -9.45
N THR A 89 -4.75 -7.47 -8.98
CA THR A 89 -4.90 -6.10 -9.46
C THR A 89 -4.49 -5.96 -10.93
N ILE A 90 -3.48 -6.72 -11.38
CA ILE A 90 -3.06 -6.75 -12.78
C ILE A 90 -3.95 -7.69 -13.61
N PHE A 91 -4.35 -8.83 -13.03
CA PHE A 91 -5.11 -9.86 -13.73
C PHE A 91 -6.56 -9.46 -14.01
N CYS A 92 -7.27 -8.85 -13.04
CA CYS A 92 -8.68 -8.47 -13.20
C CYS A 92 -8.93 -7.55 -14.41
N PRO A 93 -8.21 -6.44 -14.61
CA PRO A 93 -8.40 -5.56 -15.76
C PRO A 93 -8.08 -6.24 -17.09
N ASN A 94 -7.00 -7.04 -17.13
CA ASN A 94 -6.62 -7.80 -18.32
C ASN A 94 -7.66 -8.87 -18.67
N ALA A 95 -8.19 -9.59 -17.68
CA ALA A 95 -9.27 -10.55 -17.87
C ALA A 95 -10.56 -9.88 -18.36
N ALA A 96 -10.89 -8.69 -17.84
CA ALA A 96 -12.02 -7.89 -18.31
C ALA A 96 -11.85 -7.45 -19.77
N MET A 97 -10.63 -7.04 -20.14
CA MET A 97 -10.29 -6.69 -21.52
C MET A 97 -10.46 -7.89 -22.46
N LEU A 98 -9.94 -9.07 -22.06
CA LEU A 98 -10.10 -10.31 -22.82
C LEU A 98 -11.57 -10.72 -22.97
N ALA A 99 -12.37 -10.64 -21.90
CA ALA A 99 -13.80 -10.95 -21.94
C ALA A 99 -14.56 -10.00 -22.88
N THR A 100 -14.22 -8.71 -22.85
CA THR A 100 -14.83 -7.71 -23.71
C THR A 100 -14.45 -7.92 -25.18
N LEU A 101 -13.19 -8.31 -25.43
CA LEU A 101 -12.70 -8.68 -26.75
C LEU A 101 -13.44 -9.91 -27.30
N ALA A 102 -13.53 -10.99 -26.52
CA ALA A 102 -14.22 -12.22 -26.92
C ALA A 102 -15.69 -11.96 -27.27
N TYR A 103 -16.38 -11.18 -26.43
CA TYR A 103 -17.77 -10.82 -26.66
C TYR A 103 -17.95 -9.90 -27.88
N GLY A 104 -17.03 -8.93 -28.05
CA GLY A 104 -17.04 -8.05 -29.21
C GLY A 104 -16.79 -8.79 -30.52
N VAL A 105 -15.84 -9.72 -30.55
CA VAL A 105 -15.52 -10.54 -31.74
C VAL A 105 -16.73 -11.39 -32.12
N SER A 106 -17.39 -12.03 -31.15
CA SER A 106 -18.61 -12.81 -31.40
C SER A 106 -19.73 -11.95 -32.02
N LEU A 107 -19.83 -10.67 -31.63
CA LEU A 107 -20.85 -9.76 -32.12
C LEU A 107 -20.52 -9.17 -33.50
N SER A 108 -19.22 -9.08 -33.84
CA SER A 108 -18.75 -8.68 -35.17
C SER A 108 -18.95 -9.79 -36.20
N LEU A 109 -18.75 -11.06 -35.81
CA LEU A 109 -19.06 -12.23 -36.65
C LEU A 109 -20.57 -12.33 -36.97
N ASP A 110 -21.43 -11.88 -36.06
CA ASP A 110 -22.89 -11.79 -36.22
C ASP A 110 -23.32 -10.66 -37.19
N GLY A 111 -22.37 -9.89 -37.75
CA GLY A 111 -22.62 -8.80 -38.70
C GLY A 111 -23.28 -7.55 -38.09
N LYS A 112 -23.45 -7.50 -36.77
CA LYS A 112 -24.10 -6.38 -36.06
C LYS A 112 -23.17 -5.19 -35.83
N ILE A 113 -21.85 -5.39 -35.91
CA ILE A 113 -20.82 -4.36 -35.66
C ILE A 113 -19.67 -4.53 -36.67
N ARG A 114 -19.20 -3.40 -37.24
CA ARG A 114 -18.02 -3.34 -38.11
C ARG A 114 -16.74 -3.53 -37.31
N GLY A 115 -15.76 -4.27 -37.85
CA GLY A 115 -14.50 -4.56 -37.13
C GLY A 115 -13.70 -3.30 -36.74
N ASP A 116 -13.87 -2.23 -37.51
CA ASP A 116 -13.32 -0.89 -37.30
C ASP A 116 -13.84 -0.21 -36.01
N ASP A 117 -15.12 -0.40 -35.66
CA ASP A 117 -15.69 0.11 -34.40
C ASP A 117 -15.14 -0.65 -33.19
N LEU A 118 -14.87 -1.95 -33.37
CA LEU A 118 -14.34 -2.80 -32.31
C LEU A 118 -12.90 -2.45 -31.95
N TYR A 119 -12.06 -2.17 -32.94
CA TYR A 119 -10.69 -1.71 -32.72
C TYR A 119 -10.65 -0.36 -31.99
N SER A 120 -11.48 0.59 -32.45
CA SER A 120 -11.61 1.91 -31.82
C SER A 120 -12.10 1.80 -30.37
N PHE A 121 -13.03 0.89 -30.09
CA PHE A 121 -13.52 0.64 -28.74
C PHE A 121 -12.42 0.11 -27.81
N ILE A 122 -11.59 -0.82 -28.28
CA ILE A 122 -10.47 -1.38 -27.48
C ILE A 122 -9.46 -0.28 -27.13
N LEU A 123 -9.12 0.58 -28.10
CA LEU A 123 -8.22 1.72 -27.86
C LEU A 123 -8.81 2.66 -26.81
N TYR A 124 -10.08 3.04 -26.93
CA TYR A 124 -10.74 3.89 -25.94
C TYR A 124 -10.81 3.23 -24.56
N GLN A 125 -11.06 1.93 -24.48
CA GLN A 125 -11.09 1.20 -23.21
C GLN A 125 -9.71 1.21 -22.52
N GLN A 126 -8.62 1.04 -23.27
CA GLN A 126 -7.27 1.17 -22.70
C GLN A 126 -7.00 2.59 -22.20
N THR A 127 -7.30 3.62 -23.01
CA THR A 127 -7.09 5.01 -22.60
C THR A 127 -7.90 5.35 -21.35
N LEU A 128 -9.15 4.90 -21.29
CA LEU A 128 -10.02 5.09 -20.13
C LEU A 128 -9.48 4.39 -18.88
N GLY A 129 -9.02 3.13 -19.02
CA GLY A 129 -8.41 2.38 -17.93
C GLY A 129 -7.19 3.09 -17.34
N SER A 130 -6.29 3.54 -18.22
CA SER A 130 -5.11 4.33 -17.80
C SER A 130 -5.50 5.64 -17.11
N ALA A 131 -6.51 6.35 -17.61
CA ALA A 131 -6.99 7.58 -17.01
C ALA A 131 -7.56 7.37 -15.58
N PHE A 132 -8.28 6.27 -15.36
CA PHE A 132 -8.74 5.89 -14.02
C PHE A 132 -7.57 5.58 -13.08
N GLN A 133 -6.52 4.93 -13.59
CA GLN A 133 -5.33 4.65 -12.80
C GLN A 133 -4.58 5.94 -12.42
N TYR A 134 -4.40 6.86 -13.36
CA TYR A 134 -3.85 8.20 -13.07
C TYR A 134 -4.69 8.98 -12.06
N LEU A 135 -6.02 8.94 -12.17
CA LEU A 135 -6.91 9.55 -11.18
C LEU A 135 -6.74 8.92 -9.80
N GLY A 136 -6.60 7.60 -9.73
CA GLY A 136 -6.31 6.88 -8.49
C GLY A 136 -4.97 7.29 -7.86
N ASP A 137 -3.92 7.42 -8.68
CA ASP A 137 -2.60 7.85 -8.23
C ASP A 137 -2.61 9.30 -7.71
N ILE A 138 -3.31 10.20 -8.42
CA ILE A 138 -3.50 11.59 -7.96
C ILE A 138 -4.28 11.63 -6.64
N TYR A 139 -5.37 10.86 -6.53
CA TYR A 139 -6.16 10.79 -5.30
C TYR A 139 -5.35 10.24 -4.11
N SER A 140 -4.55 9.21 -4.35
CA SER A 140 -3.61 8.64 -3.37
C SER A 140 -2.56 9.67 -2.96
N GLY A 141 -1.97 10.38 -3.93
CA GLY A 141 -1.01 11.45 -3.69
C GLY A 141 -1.58 12.60 -2.86
N ILE A 142 -2.80 13.05 -3.17
CA ILE A 142 -3.51 14.08 -2.39
C ILE A 142 -3.81 13.57 -0.97
N SER A 143 -4.26 12.33 -0.83
CA SER A 143 -4.54 11.72 0.48
C SER A 143 -3.27 11.62 1.34
N ALA A 144 -2.13 11.29 0.74
CA ALA A 144 -0.84 11.26 1.42
C ALA A 144 -0.39 12.68 1.82
N ALA A 145 -0.55 13.67 0.93
CA ALA A 145 -0.21 15.06 1.21
C ALA A 145 -1.06 15.64 2.36
N LEU A 146 -2.37 15.38 2.37
CA LEU A 146 -3.26 15.76 3.47
C LEU A 146 -2.85 15.11 4.78
N GLY A 147 -2.52 13.81 4.78
CA GLY A 147 -2.07 13.11 5.99
C GLY A 147 -0.74 13.66 6.55
N ALA A 148 0.18 14.08 5.68
CA ALA A 148 1.42 14.74 6.10
C ALA A 148 1.16 16.15 6.65
N ALA A 149 0.28 16.91 5.99
CA ALA A 149 -0.13 18.23 6.46
C ALA A 149 -0.79 18.17 7.84
N ASP A 150 -1.70 17.21 8.07
CA ASP A 150 -2.33 16.98 9.37
C ASP A 150 -1.29 16.80 10.49
N LYS A 151 -0.23 16.01 10.24
CA LYS A 151 0.86 15.83 11.22
C LYS A 151 1.64 17.11 11.49
N VAL A 152 1.88 17.93 10.47
CA VAL A 152 2.56 19.23 10.63
C VAL A 152 1.68 20.19 11.43
N PHE A 153 0.37 20.25 11.13
CA PHE A 153 -0.58 21.08 11.88
C PHE A 153 -0.74 20.59 13.33
N GLU A 154 -0.75 19.27 13.57
CA GLU A 154 -0.75 18.68 14.91
C GLU A 154 0.49 19.14 15.71
N LEU A 155 1.67 19.15 15.09
CA LEU A 155 2.92 19.64 15.70
C LEU A 155 2.90 21.14 16.00
N ILE A 156 2.37 21.97 15.08
CA ILE A 156 2.26 23.42 15.27
C ILE A 156 1.25 23.78 16.37
N THR A 157 0.13 23.05 16.43
CA THR A 157 -0.98 23.33 17.36
C THR A 157 -0.75 22.67 18.73
N ARG A 158 0.25 21.78 18.86
CA ARG A 158 0.60 21.14 20.13
C ARG A 158 0.95 22.19 21.17
N THR A 159 0.16 22.27 22.23
CA THR A 159 0.51 23.02 23.44
C THR A 159 1.60 22.27 24.21
N PRO A 160 2.78 22.88 24.47
CA PRO A 160 3.83 22.23 25.25
C PRO A 160 3.41 22.09 26.71
N GLU A 161 3.53 20.88 27.27
CA GLU A 161 3.22 20.59 28.68
C GLU A 161 4.20 21.24 29.67
N MET A 162 5.41 21.61 29.21
CA MET A 162 6.34 22.41 30.00
C MET A 162 6.40 23.83 29.46
N GLN A 163 6.06 24.81 30.31
CA GLN A 163 6.31 26.22 30.04
C GLN A 163 7.83 26.44 29.94
N VAL A 164 8.31 26.76 28.74
CA VAL A 164 9.72 27.14 28.55
C VAL A 164 9.91 28.52 29.14
N GLY A 165 10.32 28.58 30.42
CA GLY A 165 10.68 29.81 31.13
C GLY A 165 12.03 30.40 30.70
N GLY A 166 12.32 30.43 29.40
CA GLY A 166 13.57 30.93 28.84
C GLY A 166 13.36 32.26 28.12
N THR A 167 13.91 33.34 28.69
CA THR A 167 13.77 34.74 28.22
C THR A 167 14.62 35.08 26.98
N LEU A 168 15.10 34.09 26.21
CA LEU A 168 15.90 34.33 25.02
C LEU A 168 15.17 33.77 23.80
N ARG A 169 14.67 34.71 22.98
CA ARG A 169 14.18 34.43 21.63
C ARG A 169 15.39 34.05 20.75
N PRO A 170 15.21 33.11 19.80
CA PRO A 170 16.26 32.76 18.83
C PRO A 170 16.70 33.96 18.00
#